data_AF-A0A1S2RA76-F1
#
_entry.id   AF-A0A1S2RA76-F1
#
_cell.length_a   1.000
_cell.length_b   1.000
_cell.length_c   1.000
_cell.angle_alpha   90.00
_cell.angle_beta   90.00
_cell.angle_gamma   90.00
#
_symmetry.space_group_name_H-M   'P 1'
#
loop_
_entity.id
_entity.type
_entity.pdbx_description
1 polymer ?
#
loop_
_entity_poly.entity_id
_entity_poly.type
_entity_poly.pdbx_seq_one_letter_code
_entity_poly.pdbx_strand_id
1 'polypeptide(L)'
;MNITSIDQATLHLIHKAFEIILKDHHIPYKKIGIVEDGDQLLFLYEGKSEKVHVFKWSKAQSLGVSIGVLAQSVLAPIIPTLRNL
;
A
#
# COMPACT_ATOMS: atom_id res chain seq x y z
N MET A 1 6.46 -23.05 -0.20
CA MET A 1 6.40 -22.36 1.10
C MET A 1 5.09 -21.59 1.09
N ASN A 2 4.05 -22.07 1.78
CA ASN A 2 2.75 -21.39 1.83
C ASN A 2 2.88 -20.21 2.81
N ILE A 3 2.98 -18.98 2.29
CA ILE A 3 2.81 -17.77 3.10
C ILE A 3 1.31 -17.68 3.37
N THR A 4 0.85 -18.32 4.44
CA THR A 4 -0.58 -18.42 4.77
C THR A 4 -1.18 -17.10 5.22
N SER A 5 -0.37 -16.17 5.71
CA SER A 5 -0.76 -14.80 6.05
C SER A 5 0.49 -13.95 6.30
N ILE A 6 0.43 -12.65 5.99
CA ILE A 6 1.44 -11.68 6.41
C ILE A 6 1.19 -11.34 7.88
N ASP A 7 2.20 -11.50 8.73
CA ASP A 7 2.08 -11.17 10.14
C ASP A 7 1.80 -9.67 10.36
N GLN A 8 1.18 -9.34 11.49
CA GLN A 8 0.76 -7.96 11.79
C GLN A 8 1.92 -6.97 11.87
N ALA A 9 3.12 -7.40 12.28
CA ALA A 9 4.27 -6.51 12.34
C ALA A 9 4.73 -6.13 10.92
N THR A 10 4.77 -7.10 10.01
CA THR A 10 5.05 -6.85 8.60
C THR A 10 3.98 -5.96 7.96
N LEU A 11 2.69 -6.20 8.23
CA LEU A 11 1.60 -5.31 7.75
C LEU A 11 1.75 -3.88 8.28
N HIS A 12 2.13 -3.71 9.54
CA HIS A 12 2.36 -2.40 10.13
C HIS A 12 3.56 -1.67 9.49
N LEU A 13 4.63 -2.40 9.19
CA LEU A 13 5.79 -1.84 8.49
C LEU A 13 5.45 -1.42 7.06
N ILE A 14 4.66 -2.23 6.35
CA ILE A 14 4.15 -1.86 5.02
C ILE A 14 3.30 -0.60 5.15
N HIS A 15 2.36 -0.55 6.10
CA HIS A 15 1.51 0.64 6.31
C HIS A 15 2.34 1.91 6.51
N LYS A 16 3.34 1.87 7.39
CA LYS A 16 4.27 2.99 7.61
C LYS A 16 5.05 3.38 6.34
N ALA A 17 5.52 2.40 5.57
CA ALA A 17 6.24 2.69 4.34
C ALA A 17 5.36 3.43 3.32
N PHE A 18 4.06 3.10 3.27
CA PHE A 18 3.10 3.80 2.44
C PHE A 18 2.87 5.24 2.93
N GLU A 19 2.74 5.47 4.24
CA GLU A 19 2.63 6.82 4.80
C GLU A 19 3.84 7.69 4.44
N ILE A 20 5.05 7.15 4.57
CA ILE A 20 6.29 7.86 4.25
C ILE A 20 6.29 8.32 2.80
N ILE A 21 5.98 7.42 1.85
CA ILE A 21 5.98 7.76 0.42
C ILE A 21 4.91 8.80 0.09
N LEU A 22 3.70 8.66 0.64
CA LEU A 22 2.65 9.67 0.43
C LEU A 22 3.10 11.04 0.93
N LYS A 23 3.76 11.10 2.10
CA LYS A 23 4.30 12.31 2.67
C LYS A 23 5.43 12.90 1.81
N ASP A 24 6.39 12.09 1.39
CA ASP A 24 7.52 12.51 0.55
C ASP A 24 7.04 13.09 -0.79
N HIS A 25 5.97 12.53 -1.35
CA HIS A 25 5.36 12.98 -2.60
C HIS A 25 4.30 14.07 -2.43
N HIS A 26 4.09 14.57 -1.21
CA HIS A 26 3.12 15.60 -0.85
C HIS A 26 1.67 15.24 -1.24
N ILE A 27 1.30 13.97 -1.08
CA ILE A 27 -0.02 13.45 -1.39
C ILE A 27 -0.89 13.53 -0.12
N PRO A 28 -1.93 14.38 -0.09
CA PRO A 28 -2.82 14.48 1.05
C PRO A 28 -3.76 13.28 1.11
N TYR A 29 -3.91 12.67 2.28
CA TYR A 29 -4.87 11.61 2.52
C TYR A 29 -5.62 11.85 3.82
N LYS A 30 -6.88 11.44 3.86
CA LYS A 30 -7.71 11.44 5.06
C LYS A 30 -7.53 10.14 5.84
N LYS A 31 -7.49 9.01 5.12
CA LYS A 31 -7.28 7.69 5.70
C LYS A 31 -6.58 6.78 4.71
N ILE A 32 -5.71 5.92 5.22
CA ILE A 32 -5.17 4.79 4.47
C ILE A 32 -5.30 3.50 5.27
N GLY A 33 -5.35 2.38 4.58
CA GLY A 33 -5.44 1.05 5.20
C GLY A 33 -4.82 -0.03 4.33
N ILE A 34 -4.48 -1.14 4.95
CA ILE A 34 -4.00 -2.34 4.27
C ILE A 34 -4.83 -3.51 4.76
N VAL A 35 -5.38 -4.28 3.83
CA VAL A 35 -6.15 -5.50 4.12
C VAL A 35 -5.57 -6.64 3.30
N GLU A 36 -5.48 -7.80 3.93
CA GLU A 36 -5.09 -9.03 3.25
C GLU A 36 -6.33 -9.70 2.63
N ASP A 37 -6.25 -10.08 1.34
CA ASP A 37 -7.33 -10.73 0.62
C ASP A 37 -6.77 -11.87 -0.24
N GLY A 38 -6.85 -13.12 0.26
CA GLY A 38 -6.32 -14.30 -0.42
C GLY A 38 -4.82 -14.14 -0.72
N ASP A 39 -4.44 -14.17 -2.00
CA ASP A 39 -3.05 -13.96 -2.46
C ASP A 39 -2.70 -12.48 -2.73
N GLN A 40 -3.57 -11.56 -2.30
CA GLN A 40 -3.43 -10.13 -2.53
C GLN A 40 -3.34 -9.32 -1.23
N LEU A 41 -2.74 -8.14 -1.34
CA LEU A 41 -2.91 -7.05 -0.39
C LEU A 41 -3.71 -5.94 -1.08
N LEU A 42 -4.71 -5.45 -0.36
CA LEU A 42 -5.56 -4.34 -0.76
C LEU A 42 -5.10 -3.09 -0.02
N PHE A 43 -4.65 -2.11 -0.78
CA PHE A 43 -4.32 -0.78 -0.26
C PHE A 43 -5.53 0.13 -0.41
N LEU A 44 -6.07 0.54 0.72
CA LEU A 44 -7.19 1.47 0.81
C LEU A 44 -6.64 2.88 0.94
N TYR A 45 -7.13 3.79 0.12
CA TYR A 45 -6.77 5.20 0.13
C TYR A 45 -8.03 6.06 0.05
N GLU A 46 -8.22 6.94 1.03
CA GLU A 46 -9.25 7.97 1.05
C GLU A 46 -8.55 9.33 0.94
N GLY A 47 -8.72 9.98 -0.21
CA GLY A 47 -8.12 11.28 -0.53
C GLY A 47 -9.00 12.45 -0.09
N LYS A 48 -9.13 13.46 -0.96
CA LYS A 48 -10.03 14.60 -0.73
C LYS A 48 -11.48 14.27 -1.09
N SER A 49 -11.67 13.44 -2.11
CA SER A 49 -12.98 12.85 -2.35
C SER A 49 -13.31 11.88 -1.22
N GLU A 50 -14.55 11.89 -0.71
CA GLU A 50 -15.01 10.91 0.30
C GLU A 50 -15.12 9.47 -0.26
N LYS A 51 -14.43 9.19 -1.36
CA LYS A 51 -14.39 7.90 -2.02
C LYS A 51 -13.15 7.14 -1.57
N VAL A 52 -13.36 5.89 -1.18
CA VAL A 52 -12.27 4.95 -0.87
C VAL A 52 -11.82 4.30 -2.18
N HIS A 53 -10.54 4.51 -2.51
CA HIS A 53 -9.86 3.85 -3.62
C HIS A 53 -9.16 2.60 -3.14
N VAL A 54 -9.24 1.52 -3.92
CA VAL A 54 -8.64 0.23 -3.59
C VAL A 54 -7.62 -0.14 -4.66
N PHE A 55 -6.37 -0.29 -4.24
CA PHE A 55 -5.28 -0.75 -5.10
C PHE A 55 -4.90 -2.17 -4.72
N LYS A 56 -4.97 -3.08 -5.68
CA LYS A 56 -4.68 -4.49 -5.47
C LYS A 56 -3.23 -4.78 -5.78
N TRP A 57 -2.59 -5.56 -4.92
CA TRP A 57 -1.21 -5.96 -5.10
C TRP A 57 -1.01 -7.45 -4.80
N SER A 58 -0.15 -8.14 -5.54
CA SER A 58 0.05 -9.58 -5.40
C SER A 58 1.17 -9.89 -4.41
N LYS A 59 0.89 -10.78 -3.44
CA LYS A 59 1.90 -11.25 -2.47
C LYS A 59 3.06 -12.00 -3.09
N ALA A 60 2.88 -12.57 -4.29
CA ALA A 60 3.96 -13.24 -5.00
C ALA A 60 5.07 -12.25 -5.39
N GLN A 61 4.73 -10.97 -5.58
CA GLN A 61 5.68 -9.91 -5.91
C GLN A 61 6.45 -9.41 -4.67
N SER A 62 6.10 -9.85 -3.46
CA SER A 62 6.77 -9.50 -2.19
C SER A 62 8.01 -10.34 -1.91
N LEU A 63 8.17 -11.48 -2.60
CA LEU A 63 9.14 -12.50 -2.21
C LEU A 63 10.58 -12.00 -2.38
N GLY A 64 11.31 -11.90 -1.27
CA GLY A 64 12.72 -11.49 -1.25
C GLY A 64 12.95 -9.98 -1.43
N VAL A 65 11.89 -9.16 -1.37
CA VAL A 65 11.97 -7.70 -1.55
C VAL A 65 11.86 -7.00 -0.20
N SER A 66 12.63 -5.94 0.03
CA SER A 66 12.52 -5.15 1.26
C SER A 66 11.20 -4.36 1.28
N ILE A 67 10.66 -4.11 2.47
CA ILE A 67 9.37 -3.45 2.66
C ILE A 67 9.33 -2.04 2.03
N GLY A 68 10.45 -1.30 2.09
CA GLY A 68 10.54 0.02 1.44
C GLY A 68 10.48 -0.06 -0.09
N VAL A 69 11.18 -1.03 -0.70
CA VAL A 69 11.15 -1.25 -2.15
C VAL A 69 9.78 -1.72 -2.62
N LEU A 70 9.13 -2.55 -1.80
CA LEU A 70 7.76 -3.00 -1.99
C LEU A 70 6.79 -1.81 -2.03
N ALA A 71 6.82 -0.96 -1.00
CA ALA A 71 5.95 0.20 -0.93
C ALA A 71 6.18 1.17 -2.09
N GLN A 72 7.45 1.41 -2.46
CA GLN A 72 7.80 2.22 -3.61
C GLN A 72 7.26 1.63 -4.91
N SER A 73 7.38 0.33 -5.12
CA SER A 73 6.94 -0.35 -6.35
C SER A 73 5.43 -0.31 -6.52
N VAL A 74 4.68 -0.36 -5.42
CA VAL A 74 3.21 -0.27 -5.44
C VAL A 74 2.76 1.18 -5.65
N LEU A 75 3.33 2.13 -4.91
CA LEU A 75 2.88 3.51 -4.92
C LEU A 75 3.39 4.31 -6.12
N ALA A 76 4.65 4.16 -6.52
CA ALA A 76 5.25 4.92 -7.62
C ALA A 76 4.40 4.99 -8.89
N PRO A 77 3.86 3.88 -9.43
CA PRO A 77 3.04 3.93 -10.64
C PRO A 77 1.68 4.61 -10.42
N ILE A 78 1.14 4.64 -9.20
CA ILE A 78 -0.18 5.19 -8.89
C ILE A 78 -0.13 6.61 -8.30
N ILE A 79 1.04 7.13 -7.92
CA ILE A 79 1.23 8.50 -7.42
C ILE A 79 0.58 9.57 -8.32
N PRO A 80 0.74 9.55 -9.66
CA PRO A 80 0.08 10.52 -10.53
C PRO A 80 -1.45 10.48 -10.39
N THR A 81 -2.03 9.29 -10.25
CA THR A 81 -3.45 9.09 -10.02
C THR A 81 -3.86 9.63 -8.65
N LEU A 82 -3.14 9.28 -7.59
CA LEU A 82 -3.44 9.69 -6.21
C LEU A 82 -3.49 11.22 -6.02
N ARG A 83 -2.66 11.97 -6.75
CA ARG A 83 -2.66 13.44 -6.72
C ARG A 83 -3.97 14.06 -7.24
N ASN A 84 -4.72 13.33 -8.05
CA ASN A 84 -5.96 13.79 -8.67
C ASN A 84 -7.23 13.29 -7.96
N LEU A 85 -7.09 12.53 -6.85
CA LEU A 85 -8.18 11.88 -6.10
C LEU A 85 -8.57 12.62 -4.81
#